data_AF-A0A8X6QPV3-F1
#
_entry.id   AF-A0A8X6QPV3-F1
#
_cell.length_a   1.000
_cell.length_b   1.000
_cell.length_c   1.000
_cell.angle_alpha   90.00
_cell.angle_beta   90.00
_cell.angle_gamma   90.00
#
_symmetry.space_group_name_H-M   'P 1'
#
loop_
_entity.id
_entity.type
_entity.pdbx_description
1 polymer ?
#
loop_
_entity_poly.entity_id
_entity_poly.type
_entity_poly.pdbx_seq_one_letter_code
_entity_poly.pdbx_strand_id
1 'polypeptide(L)'
;MIENPKVAVLKMAEFIDDEKYAEPLRTDLEKLNKVVKYSSFQHMKEVVNQGAKETSNIFHEEKRSAETTRMSNHGKESEKQGKSHTARLVRKGIVGDWRIHFSIEQSKRLDEKFAKRTKGMDIVNIWKKYM
;
A
#
# COMPACT_ATOMS: atom_id res chain seq x y z
N MET A 1 -3.55 7.42 -10.64
CA MET A 1 -3.32 8.04 -9.31
C MET A 1 -1.99 8.76 -9.22
N ILE A 2 -0.83 8.09 -9.38
CA ILE A 2 0.50 8.72 -9.18
C ILE A 2 0.76 9.91 -10.12
N GLU A 3 0.41 9.79 -11.41
CA GLU A 3 0.72 10.84 -12.39
C GLU A 3 -0.14 12.09 -12.24
N ASN A 4 -1.43 11.93 -11.92
CA ASN A 4 -2.41 13.01 -11.82
C ASN A 4 -3.36 12.77 -10.63
N PRO A 5 -2.90 12.98 -9.38
CA PRO A 5 -3.68 12.64 -8.19
C PRO A 5 -4.95 13.50 -8.06
N LYS A 6 -4.90 14.79 -8.40
CA LYS A 6 -6.07 15.68 -8.38
C LYS A 6 -7.19 15.19 -9.30
N VAL A 7 -6.85 14.85 -10.54
CA VAL A 7 -7.82 14.33 -11.52
C VAL A 7 -8.40 13.01 -11.05
N ALA A 8 -7.57 12.12 -10.51
CA ALA A 8 -8.06 10.84 -9.98
C ALA A 8 -9.00 11.04 -8.79
N VAL A 9 -8.69 11.95 -7.86
CA VAL A 9 -9.55 12.31 -6.72
C VAL A 9 -10.89 12.86 -7.20
N LEU A 10 -10.89 13.78 -8.16
CA LEU A 10 -12.12 14.34 -8.72
C LEU A 10 -12.99 13.28 -9.40
N LYS A 11 -12.38 12.40 -10.21
CA LYS A 11 -13.11 11.28 -10.85
C LYS A 11 -13.71 10.32 -9.83
N MET A 12 -12.99 10.03 -8.74
CA MET A 12 -13.52 9.20 -7.66
C MET A 12 -14.66 9.89 -6.92
N ALA A 13 -14.55 11.18 -6.67
CA ALA A 13 -15.61 11.95 -6.03
C ALA A 13 -16.88 11.99 -6.89
N GLU A 14 -16.73 12.26 -8.20
CA GLU A 14 -17.81 12.25 -9.19
C GLU A 14 -18.48 10.87 -9.30
N PHE A 15 -17.69 9.80 -9.27
CA PHE A 15 -18.23 8.43 -9.26
C PHE A 15 -19.06 8.13 -8.01
N ILE A 16 -18.72 8.72 -6.86
CA ILE A 16 -19.47 8.52 -5.61
C ILE A 16 -20.75 9.38 -5.62
N ASP A 17 -20.59 10.70 -5.80
CA ASP A 17 -21.69 11.66 -5.91
C ASP A 17 -21.14 13.00 -6.42
N ASP A 18 -21.64 13.45 -7.57
CA ASP A 18 -21.14 14.66 -8.22
C ASP A 18 -21.44 15.93 -7.43
N GLU A 19 -22.69 16.10 -6.97
CA GLU A 19 -23.14 17.31 -6.28
C GLU A 19 -22.56 17.39 -4.86
N LYS A 20 -22.51 16.25 -4.15
CA LYS A 20 -22.11 16.20 -2.75
C LYS A 20 -20.61 16.14 -2.55
N TYR A 21 -19.88 15.44 -3.42
CA TYR A 21 -18.45 15.21 -3.24
C TYR A 21 -17.57 15.82 -4.32
N ALA A 22 -17.98 15.85 -5.59
CA ALA A 22 -17.15 16.40 -6.65
C ALA A 22 -17.20 17.93 -6.71
N GLU A 23 -18.40 18.52 -6.73
CA GLU A 23 -18.60 19.98 -6.81
C GLU A 23 -17.88 20.75 -5.70
N PRO A 24 -17.92 20.34 -4.41
CA PRO A 24 -17.14 21.00 -3.37
C PRO A 24 -15.64 20.95 -3.60
N LEU A 25 -15.12 19.92 -4.27
CA LEU A 25 -13.70 19.79 -4.58
C LEU A 25 -13.30 20.55 -5.85
N ARG A 26 -14.24 20.81 -6.76
CA ARG A 26 -14.04 21.67 -7.95
C ARG A 26 -14.03 23.15 -7.57
N THR A 27 -14.91 23.54 -6.64
CA THR A 27 -15.09 24.94 -6.19
C THR A 27 -14.10 25.36 -5.11
N ASP A 28 -13.75 24.47 -4.19
CA ASP A 28 -12.81 24.74 -3.10
C ASP A 28 -11.51 23.95 -3.30
N LEU A 29 -10.53 24.64 -3.90
CA LEU A 29 -9.22 24.07 -4.18
C LEU A 29 -8.44 23.72 -2.90
N GLU A 30 -8.74 24.37 -1.77
CA GLU A 30 -8.11 24.04 -0.49
C GLU A 30 -8.55 22.66 0.00
N LYS A 31 -9.85 22.35 -0.10
CA LYS A 31 -10.37 21.00 0.20
C LYS A 31 -9.74 19.94 -0.71
N LEU A 32 -9.67 20.20 -2.02
CA LEU A 32 -9.02 19.27 -2.94
C LEU A 32 -7.54 19.04 -2.58
N ASN A 33 -6.81 20.11 -2.27
CA ASN A 33 -5.40 20.01 -1.87
C ASN A 33 -5.23 19.25 -0.54
N LYS A 34 -6.14 19.44 0.43
CA LYS A 34 -6.15 18.67 1.68
C LYS A 34 -6.37 17.19 1.43
N VAL A 35 -7.38 16.83 0.62
CA VAL A 35 -7.64 15.42 0.27
C VAL A 35 -6.40 14.80 -0.38
N VAL A 36 -5.80 15.47 -1.38
CA VAL A 36 -4.59 14.97 -2.05
C VAL A 36 -3.40 14.85 -1.08
N LYS A 37 -3.22 15.81 -0.17
CA LYS A 37 -2.14 15.80 0.82
C LYS A 37 -2.29 14.62 1.78
N TYR A 38 -3.48 14.47 2.38
CA TYR A 38 -3.73 13.42 3.37
C TYR A 38 -3.82 12.03 2.75
N SER A 39 -4.23 11.92 1.48
CA SER A 39 -4.16 10.66 0.73
C SER A 39 -2.81 10.42 0.06
N SER A 40 -1.82 11.29 0.24
CA SER A 40 -0.51 11.16 -0.40
C SER A 40 0.26 9.97 0.14
N PHE A 41 1.15 9.41 -0.68
CA PHE A 41 2.00 8.29 -0.26
C PHE A 41 2.81 8.63 1.01
N GLN A 42 3.40 9.83 1.07
CA GLN A 42 4.24 10.23 2.18
C GLN A 42 3.44 10.32 3.49
N HIS A 43 2.28 10.99 3.46
CA HIS A 43 1.42 11.12 4.63
C HIS A 43 0.92 9.75 5.11
N MET A 44 0.42 8.92 4.19
CA MET A 44 -0.05 7.58 4.52
C MET A 44 1.08 6.68 5.04
N LYS A 45 2.30 6.83 4.51
CA LYS A 45 3.47 6.09 4.99
C LYS A 45 3.83 6.42 6.43
N GLU A 46 3.70 7.67 6.82
CA GLU A 46 3.94 8.11 8.19
C GLU A 46 2.84 7.57 9.12
N VAL A 47 1.58 7.92 8.84
CA VAL A 47 0.44 7.61 9.72
C VAL A 47 0.22 6.10 9.87
N VAL A 48 0.16 5.35 8.77
CA VAL A 48 -0.17 3.91 8.82
C VAL A 48 0.95 3.11 9.48
N ASN A 49 2.21 3.40 9.13
CA ASN A 49 3.32 2.65 9.74
C ASN A 49 3.51 3.02 11.20
N GLN A 50 3.16 4.25 11.62
CA GLN A 50 3.13 4.61 13.03
C GLN A 50 2.05 3.82 13.77
N GLY A 51 0.80 3.81 13.29
CA GLY A 51 -0.27 3.02 13.90
C GLY A 51 0.03 1.51 13.95
N ALA A 52 0.67 0.96 12.91
CA ALA A 52 1.12 -0.43 12.88
C ALA A 52 2.21 -0.74 13.93
N LYS A 53 3.09 0.22 14.24
CA LYS A 53 4.07 0.09 15.32
C LYS A 53 3.40 0.11 16.68
N GLU A 54 2.49 1.04 16.91
CA GLU A 54 1.78 1.20 18.17
C GLU A 54 0.95 -0.05 18.50
N THR A 55 0.16 -0.53 17.54
CA THR A 55 -0.60 -1.79 17.69
C THR A 55 0.31 -2.99 17.95
N SER A 56 1.41 -3.15 17.21
CA SER A 56 2.38 -4.22 17.45
C SER A 56 3.00 -4.15 18.85
N ASN A 57 3.25 -2.95 19.38
CA ASN A 57 3.78 -2.76 20.72
C ASN A 57 2.75 -3.16 21.79
N ILE A 58 1.48 -2.77 21.63
CA ILE A 58 0.38 -3.17 22.53
C ILE A 58 0.25 -4.69 22.59
N PHE A 59 0.20 -5.36 21.45
CA PHE A 59 0.11 -6.83 21.40
C PHE A 59 1.34 -7.52 22.03
N HIS A 60 2.53 -6.92 21.94
CA HIS A 60 3.72 -7.43 22.59
C HIS A 60 3.70 -7.21 24.11
N GLU A 61 3.21 -6.07 24.58
CA GLU A 61 3.07 -5.74 26.00
C GLU A 61 2.00 -6.60 26.68
N GLU A 62 0.86 -6.79 26.02
CA GLU A 62 -0.22 -7.67 26.49
C GLU A 62 0.25 -9.13 26.60
N LYS A 63 0.98 -9.63 25.59
CA LYS A 63 1.61 -10.97 25.66
C LYS A 63 2.60 -11.11 26.80
N ARG A 64 3.44 -10.09 27.07
CA ARG A 64 4.39 -10.12 28.20
C ARG A 64 3.66 -10.16 29.55
N SER A 65 2.56 -9.42 29.68
CA SER A 65 1.75 -9.44 30.90
C SER A 65 1.07 -10.79 31.15
N ALA A 66 0.65 -11.49 30.07
CA ALA A 66 0.07 -12.82 30.14
C ALA A 66 1.11 -13.94 30.36
N GLU A 67 2.34 -13.76 29.87
CA GLU A 67 3.44 -14.73 30.03
C GLU A 67 4.04 -14.77 31.45
N THR A 68 3.87 -13.72 32.26
CA THR A 68 4.25 -13.76 33.70
C THR A 68 3.51 -14.84 34.49
N THR A 69 2.38 -15.37 34.01
CA THR A 69 1.61 -16.43 34.68
C THR A 69 1.94 -17.85 34.19
N ARG A 70 2.75 -18.03 33.14
CA ARG A 70 3.05 -19.37 32.60
C ARG A 70 4.52 -19.55 32.26
N MET A 71 5.32 -19.85 33.28
CA MET A 71 6.59 -20.56 33.09
C MET A 71 6.31 -21.91 32.42
N SER A 72 6.61 -22.04 31.12
CA SER A 72 6.86 -23.34 30.50
C SER A 72 7.94 -23.23 29.43
N ASN A 73 9.03 -23.94 29.70
CA ASN A 73 10.25 -24.00 28.90
C ASN A 73 10.01 -24.77 27.59
N HIS A 74 9.55 -24.13 26.52
CA HIS A 74 9.62 -24.73 25.16
C HIS A 74 9.69 -23.75 23.97
N GLY A 75 9.88 -22.44 24.19
CA GLY A 75 9.78 -21.42 23.14
C GLY A 75 11.08 -20.82 22.59
N LYS A 76 12.26 -21.43 22.81
CA LYS A 76 13.56 -20.76 22.60
C LYS A 76 14.13 -20.77 21.16
N GLU A 77 13.37 -21.18 20.15
CA GLU A 77 13.86 -21.18 18.75
C GLU A 77 13.34 -20.02 17.90
N SER A 78 12.19 -19.44 18.22
CA SER A 78 11.65 -18.29 17.50
C SER A 78 12.26 -16.93 17.91
N GLU A 79 13.01 -16.88 19.02
CA GLU A 79 13.63 -15.65 19.52
C GLU A 79 14.96 -15.28 18.83
N LYS A 80 15.58 -16.20 18.06
CA LYS A 80 16.91 -15.97 17.47
C LYS A 80 16.91 -15.17 16.16
N GLN A 81 15.75 -14.82 15.59
CA GLN A 81 15.67 -13.83 14.51
C GLN A 81 15.20 -12.49 15.08
N GLY A 82 16.07 -11.88 15.88
CA GLY A 82 15.89 -10.59 16.54
C GLY A 82 15.78 -9.40 15.60
N LYS A 83 14.69 -9.32 14.84
CA LYS A 83 14.12 -8.06 14.37
C LYS A 83 12.61 -8.21 14.49
N SER A 84 12.03 -7.59 15.52
CA SER A 84 10.63 -7.20 15.44
C SER A 84 10.50 -6.38 14.15
N HIS A 85 10.03 -7.03 13.08
CA HIS A 85 9.64 -6.36 11.86
C HIS A 85 8.41 -5.57 12.24
N THR A 86 8.63 -4.37 12.80
CA THR A 86 7.59 -3.36 12.92
C THR A 86 6.96 -3.26 11.54
N ALA A 87 5.72 -3.74 11.45
CA ALA A 87 5.09 -4.05 10.17
C ALA A 87 4.94 -2.75 9.38
N ARG A 88 5.81 -2.53 8.38
CA ARG A 88 5.71 -1.39 7.49
C ARG A 88 4.73 -1.73 6.38
N LEU A 89 3.45 -1.50 6.63
CA LEU A 89 2.38 -1.73 5.65
C LEU A 89 2.57 -0.86 4.39
N VAL A 90 3.07 0.36 4.56
CA VAL A 90 3.36 1.29 3.45
C VAL A 90 4.88 1.36 3.21
N ARG A 91 5.35 0.83 2.07
CA ARG A 91 6.78 0.56 1.81
C ARG A 91 7.49 1.61 0.94
N LYS A 92 7.44 1.48 -0.41
CA LYS A 92 8.21 2.32 -1.36
C LYS A 92 7.35 3.24 -2.25
N GLY A 93 6.15 2.84 -2.63
CA GLY A 93 5.24 3.71 -3.41
C GLY A 93 5.68 4.00 -4.85
N ILE A 94 6.51 3.15 -5.45
CA ILE A 94 7.08 3.35 -6.79
C ILE A 94 6.60 2.27 -7.76
N VAL A 95 6.42 2.65 -9.02
CA VAL A 95 6.08 1.74 -10.14
C VAL A 95 7.38 1.19 -10.72
N GLY A 96 7.42 -0.12 -11.01
CA GLY A 96 8.57 -0.75 -11.68
C GLY A 96 9.65 -1.33 -10.75
N ASP A 97 9.54 -1.19 -9.41
CA ASP A 97 10.48 -1.78 -8.43
C ASP A 97 10.63 -3.30 -8.57
N TRP A 98 9.69 -3.98 -9.23
CA TRP A 98 9.78 -5.40 -9.51
C TRP A 98 11.00 -5.73 -10.39
N ARG A 99 11.41 -4.85 -11.31
CA ARG A 99 12.48 -5.12 -12.29
C ARG A 99 13.84 -5.44 -11.64
N ILE A 100 14.08 -4.95 -10.41
CA ILE A 100 15.32 -5.25 -9.65
C ILE A 100 15.23 -6.54 -8.81
N HIS A 101 14.05 -7.15 -8.74
CA HIS A 101 13.78 -8.33 -7.90
C HIS A 101 13.61 -9.62 -8.71
N PHE A 102 13.27 -9.51 -10.00
CA PHE A 102 13.08 -10.65 -10.88
C PHE A 102 14.30 -10.88 -11.77
N SER A 103 14.65 -12.14 -11.99
CA SER A 103 15.59 -12.49 -13.06
C SER A 103 14.99 -12.20 -14.44
N ILE A 104 15.82 -12.18 -15.47
CA ILE A 104 15.37 -12.00 -16.87
C ILE A 104 14.36 -13.08 -17.25
N GLU A 105 14.63 -14.34 -16.88
CA GLU A 105 13.73 -15.46 -17.17
C GLU A 105 12.37 -15.32 -16.47
N GLN A 106 12.38 -14.94 -15.19
CA GLN A 106 11.13 -14.77 -14.45
C GLN A 106 10.29 -13.60 -14.99
N SER A 107 10.95 -12.51 -15.39
CA SER A 107 10.32 -11.36 -16.02
C SER A 107 9.65 -11.77 -17.35
N LYS A 108 10.40 -12.44 -18.23
CA LYS A 108 9.89 -12.96 -19.50
C LYS A 108 8.68 -13.89 -19.30
N ARG A 109 8.75 -14.80 -18.33
CA ARG A 109 7.64 -15.72 -18.00
C ARG A 109 6.38 -14.97 -17.54
N LEU A 110 6.53 -13.87 -16.80
CA LEU A 110 5.41 -13.03 -16.40
C LEU A 110 4.78 -12.33 -17.60
N ASP A 111 5.59 -11.76 -18.49
CA ASP A 111 5.12 -11.07 -19.69
C ASP A 111 4.35 -12.03 -20.62
N GLU A 112 4.89 -13.23 -20.87
CA GLU A 112 4.23 -14.28 -21.65
C GLU A 112 2.88 -14.68 -21.03
N LYS A 113 2.83 -14.85 -19.70
CA LYS A 113 1.61 -15.20 -18.99
C LYS A 113 0.58 -14.08 -19.03
N PHE A 114 1.02 -12.82 -18.91
CA PHE A 114 0.17 -11.65 -19.06
C PHE A 114 -0.44 -11.63 -20.46
N ALA A 115 0.38 -11.64 -21.51
CA ALA A 115 -0.06 -11.61 -22.91
C ALA A 115 -1.03 -12.75 -23.25
N LYS A 116 -0.78 -13.97 -22.75
CA LYS A 116 -1.68 -15.10 -22.94
C LYS A 116 -3.04 -14.90 -22.28
N ARG A 117 -3.07 -14.31 -21.08
CA ARG A 117 -4.31 -14.13 -20.29
C ARG A 117 -5.13 -12.93 -20.75
N THR A 118 -4.49 -11.92 -21.34
CA THR A 118 -5.13 -10.69 -21.79
C THR A 118 -5.34 -10.63 -23.31
N LYS A 119 -5.03 -11.72 -24.03
CA LYS A 119 -5.24 -11.82 -25.48
C LYS A 119 -6.69 -11.51 -25.85
N GLY A 120 -6.88 -10.54 -26.75
CA GLY A 120 -8.20 -10.11 -27.21
C GLY A 120 -8.93 -9.16 -26.25
N MET A 121 -8.31 -8.75 -25.14
CA MET A 121 -8.86 -7.79 -24.20
C MET A 121 -8.22 -6.42 -24.39
N ASP A 122 -9.00 -5.37 -24.18
CA ASP A 122 -8.51 -3.98 -24.28
C ASP A 122 -7.54 -3.60 -23.14
N ILE A 123 -7.49 -4.40 -22.06
CA ILE A 123 -6.60 -4.17 -20.91
C ILE A 123 -5.12 -4.09 -21.30
N VAL A 124 -4.71 -4.73 -22.39
CA VAL A 124 -3.33 -4.65 -22.92
C VAL A 124 -2.97 -3.21 -23.27
N ASN A 125 -3.93 -2.44 -23.78
CA ASN A 125 -3.73 -1.05 -24.19
C ASN A 125 -3.56 -0.10 -23.00
N ILE A 126 -4.13 -0.44 -21.84
CA ILE A 126 -4.06 0.38 -20.62
C ILE A 126 -2.62 0.46 -20.08
N TRP A 127 -1.85 -0.62 -20.19
CA TRP A 127 -0.53 -0.74 -19.58
C TRP A 127 0.64 -0.54 -20.55
N LYS A 128 0.38 -0.18 -21.82
CA LYS A 128 1.42 0.02 -22.86
C LYS A 128 2.55 0.97 -22.45
N LYS A 129 2.26 1.96 -21.62
CA LYS A 129 3.26 2.93 -21.13
C LYS A 129 4.28 2.30 -20.15
N TYR A 130 3.92 1.20 -19.49
CA TYR A 130 4.69 0.64 -18.36
C TYR A 130 5.29 -0.74 -18.62
N MET A 131 4.83 -1.43 -19.67
CA MET A 131 5.47 -2.65 -20.19
C MET A 131 6.74 -2.28 -20.94
#